data_AF-A0A7G8DK89-F1
#
_entry.id   AF-A0A7G8DK89-F1
#
_cell.length_a   1.000
_cell.length_b   1.000
_cell.length_c   1.000
_cell.angle_alpha   90.00
_cell.angle_beta   90.00
_cell.angle_gamma   90.00
#
_symmetry.space_group_name_H-M   'P 1'
#
loop_
_entity.id
_entity.type
_entity.pdbx_description
1 polymer ?
#
loop_
_entity_poly.entity_id
_entity_poly.type
_entity_poly.pdbx_seq_one_letter_code
_entity_poly.pdbx_strand_id
1 'polypeptide(L)'
;MEAKELTRFVGEVIRSHELATGLKPLGTHQEIIAYGQRQGFDFSEAEWNSYYEREFSGLSVGIQQKVLGADPKHWSWAFRQLTAWRAMLMEGADSHSG
;
A
#
# COMPACT_ATOMS: atom_id res chain seq x y z
N MET A 1 -21.21 2.94 -2.02
CA MET A 1 -20.97 2.18 -0.78
C MET A 1 -19.50 2.37 -0.47
N GLU A 2 -19.18 2.93 0.69
CA GLU A 2 -17.78 3.16 1.08
C GLU A 2 -17.05 1.81 1.20
N ALA A 3 -15.85 1.73 0.62
CA ALA A 3 -15.00 0.54 0.58
C ALA A 3 -14.46 0.20 1.99
N LYS A 4 -15.36 -0.26 2.88
CA LYS A 4 -15.06 -0.56 4.29
C LYS A 4 -14.00 -1.65 4.43
N GLU A 5 -14.11 -2.70 3.62
CA GLU A 5 -13.13 -3.81 3.65
C GLU A 5 -11.77 -3.38 3.10
N LEU A 6 -11.73 -2.52 2.08
CA LEU A 6 -10.47 -1.93 1.61
C LEU A 6 -9.81 -1.08 2.69
N THR A 7 -10.57 -0.19 3.34
CA THR A 7 -10.03 0.66 4.42
C THR A 7 -9.53 -0.19 5.59
N ARG A 8 -10.26 -1.27 5.91
CA ARG A 8 -9.87 -2.24 6.92
C ARG A 8 -8.58 -2.96 6.53
N PHE A 9 -8.47 -3.45 5.29
CA PHE A 9 -7.26 -4.08 4.77
C PHE A 9 -6.04 -3.14 4.88
N VAL A 10 -6.19 -1.88 4.45
CA VAL A 10 -5.13 -0.87 4.55
C VAL A 10 -4.67 -0.68 5.99
N GLY A 11 -5.60 -0.61 6.95
CA GLY A 11 -5.28 -0.47 8.37
C GLY A 11 -4.68 -1.73 8.99
N GLU A 12 -5.16 -2.91 8.60
CA GLU A 12 -4.66 -4.20 9.11
C GLU A 12 -3.24 -4.49 8.59
N VAL A 13 -2.90 -4.07 7.38
CA VAL A 13 -1.51 -4.13 6.87
C VAL A 13 -0.53 -3.36 7.77
N ILE A 14 -0.96 -2.23 8.34
CA ILE A 14 -0.12 -1.42 9.24
C ILE A 14 0.05 -2.12 10.60
N ARG A 15 -1.02 -2.78 11.08
CA ARG A 15 -1.06 -3.43 12.39
C ARG A 15 -0.43 -4.82 12.40
N SER A 16 -0.53 -5.56 11.30
CA SER A 16 -0.09 -6.95 11.18
C SER A 16 1.17 -7.05 10.33
N HIS A 17 2.28 -7.41 10.99
CA HIS A 17 3.55 -7.63 10.32
C HIS A 17 3.51 -8.77 9.29
N GLU A 18 2.65 -9.77 9.52
CA GLU A 18 2.41 -10.86 8.57
C GLU A 18 1.80 -10.32 7.28
N LEU A 19 0.77 -9.48 7.39
CA LEU A 19 0.15 -8.84 6.23
C LEU A 19 1.13 -7.97 5.47
N ALA A 20 1.89 -7.14 6.18
CA ALA A 20 2.93 -6.31 5.60
C ALA A 20 4.01 -7.16 4.89
N THR A 21 4.47 -8.25 5.50
CA THR A 21 5.51 -9.10 4.91
C THR A 21 5.02 -9.79 3.64
N GLY A 22 3.74 -10.20 3.58
CA GLY A 22 3.14 -10.74 2.37
C GLY A 22 2.98 -9.75 1.21
N LEU A 23 3.03 -8.43 1.48
CA LEU A 23 3.03 -7.40 0.43
C LEU A 23 4.40 -7.21 -0.24
N LYS A 24 5.50 -7.53 0.45
CA LYS A 24 6.88 -7.33 -0.05
C LYS A 24 7.15 -7.95 -1.43
N PRO A 25 6.74 -9.20 -1.73
CA PRO A 25 7.01 -9.79 -3.04
C PRO A 25 6.09 -9.29 -4.16
N LEU A 26 5.07 -8.48 -3.86
CA LEU A 26 4.06 -8.08 -4.83
C LEU A 26 4.56 -6.88 -5.65
N GLY A 27 4.48 -6.99 -6.99
CA GLY A 27 4.96 -5.97 -7.92
C GLY A 27 3.86 -5.32 -8.75
N THR A 28 2.59 -5.69 -8.54
CA THR A 28 1.45 -5.15 -9.28
C THR A 28 0.26 -4.88 -8.37
N HIS A 29 -0.59 -3.94 -8.77
CA HIS A 29 -1.83 -3.65 -8.03
C HIS A 29 -2.77 -4.87 -8.01
N GLN A 30 -2.81 -5.64 -9.10
CA GLN A 30 -3.55 -6.90 -9.20
C GLN A 30 -3.12 -7.92 -8.13
N GLU A 31 -1.82 -8.06 -7.91
CA GLU A 31 -1.29 -8.94 -6.87
C GLU A 31 -1.70 -8.47 -5.46
N ILE A 32 -1.70 -7.16 -5.20
CA ILE A 32 -2.15 -6.59 -3.92
C ILE A 32 -3.64 -6.88 -3.69
N ILE A 33 -4.48 -6.68 -4.71
CA ILE A 33 -5.92 -6.95 -4.64
C ILE A 33 -6.16 -8.43 -4.37
N ALA A 34 -5.55 -9.31 -5.17
CA ALA A 34 -5.69 -10.75 -5.01
C ALA A 34 -5.18 -11.23 -3.64
N TYR A 35 -4.12 -10.61 -3.11
CA TYR A 35 -3.63 -10.88 -1.76
C TYR A 35 -4.66 -10.48 -0.69
N GLY A 36 -5.21 -9.26 -0.75
CA GLY A 36 -6.27 -8.84 0.17
C GLY A 36 -7.48 -9.79 0.16
N GLN A 37 -7.93 -10.19 -1.03
CA GLN A 37 -9.03 -11.13 -1.19
C GLN A 37 -8.72 -12.51 -0.57
N ARG A 38 -7.49 -13.02 -0.74
CA ARG A 38 -7.06 -14.29 -0.11
C ARG A 38 -7.02 -14.23 1.41
N GLN A 39 -6.74 -13.06 1.98
CA GLN A 39 -6.74 -12.83 3.43
C GLN A 39 -8.16 -12.62 4.00
N GLY A 40 -9.20 -12.67 3.15
CA GLY A 40 -10.59 -12.56 3.55
C GLY A 40 -11.18 -11.14 3.49
N PHE A 41 -10.49 -10.19 2.85
CA PHE A 41 -11.00 -8.84 2.62
C PHE A 41 -11.75 -8.77 1.28
N ASP A 42 -13.05 -8.48 1.34
CA ASP A 42 -13.90 -8.43 0.15
C ASP A 42 -13.95 -7.01 -0.44
N PHE A 43 -13.02 -6.71 -1.34
CA PHE A 43 -13.03 -5.48 -2.13
C PHE A 43 -12.68 -5.77 -3.59
N SER A 44 -13.24 -4.98 -4.49
CA SER A 44 -13.03 -5.06 -5.92
C SER A 44 -11.83 -4.23 -6.40
N GLU A 45 -11.33 -4.55 -7.60
CA GLU A 45 -10.33 -3.72 -8.28
C GLU A 45 -10.81 -2.28 -8.48
N ALA A 46 -12.09 -2.08 -8.80
CA ALA A 46 -12.64 -0.74 -8.98
C ALA A 46 -12.57 0.08 -7.69
N GLU A 47 -12.83 -0.53 -6.54
CA GLU A 47 -12.68 0.11 -5.23
C GLU A 47 -11.21 0.44 -4.93
N TRP A 48 -10.31 -0.51 -5.19
CA TRP A 48 -8.86 -0.29 -5.05
C TRP A 48 -8.38 0.88 -5.91
N ASN A 49 -8.70 0.88 -7.20
CA ASN A 49 -8.27 1.91 -8.15
C ASN A 49 -8.84 3.28 -7.73
N SER A 50 -10.13 3.36 -7.42
CA SER A 50 -10.76 4.60 -6.96
C SER A 50 -10.09 5.16 -5.69
N TYR A 51 -9.73 4.28 -4.75
CA TYR A 51 -9.04 4.66 -3.51
C TYR A 51 -7.62 5.13 -3.79
N TYR A 52 -6.87 4.36 -4.60
CA TYR A 52 -5.50 4.69 -4.99
C TYR A 52 -5.45 6.02 -5.75
N GLU A 53 -6.33 6.26 -6.72
CA GLU A 53 -6.38 7.51 -7.50
C GLU A 53 -6.71 8.71 -6.61
N ARG A 54 -7.63 8.55 -5.65
CA ARG A 54 -7.95 9.60 -4.66
C ARG A 54 -6.72 9.94 -3.80
N GLU A 55 -6.02 8.92 -3.31
CA GLU A 55 -4.79 9.11 -2.53
C GLU A 55 -3.69 9.75 -3.38
N PHE A 56 -3.45 9.22 -4.57
CA PHE A 56 -2.38 9.62 -5.48
C PHE A 56 -2.56 11.06 -5.97
N SER A 57 -3.78 11.46 -6.34
CA SER A 57 -4.11 12.84 -6.75
C SER A 57 -3.92 13.85 -5.62
N GLY A 58 -4.06 13.44 -4.36
CA GLY A 58 -3.79 14.27 -3.18
C GLY A 58 -2.31 14.48 -2.88
N LEU A 59 -1.40 13.75 -3.55
CA LEU A 59 0.04 13.86 -3.32
C LEU A 59 0.67 15.01 -4.08
N SER A 60 1.72 15.59 -3.51
CA SER A 60 2.56 16.54 -4.22
C SER A 60 3.24 15.86 -5.43
N VAL A 61 3.47 16.63 -6.50
CA VAL A 61 4.10 16.14 -7.74
C VAL A 61 5.40 15.37 -7.49
N GLY A 62 6.24 15.84 -6.57
CA GLY A 62 7.50 15.15 -6.23
C GLY A 62 7.31 13.76 -5.62
N ILE A 63 6.21 13.53 -4.88
CA ILE A 63 5.88 12.21 -4.33
C ILE A 63 5.24 11.33 -5.39
N GLN A 64 4.36 11.89 -6.23
CA GLN A 64 3.79 11.16 -7.38
C GLN A 64 4.89 10.59 -8.29
N GLN A 65 5.90 11.40 -8.62
CA GLN A 65 7.06 10.95 -9.40
C GLN A 65 7.84 9.82 -8.71
N LYS A 66 7.98 9.86 -7.39
CA LYS A 66 8.63 8.78 -6.62
C LYS A 66 7.82 7.48 -6.59
N VAL A 67 6.49 7.57 -6.64
CA VAL A 67 5.60 6.41 -6.70
C VAL A 67 5.67 5.78 -8.10
N LEU A 68 5.56 6.61 -9.14
CA LEU A 68 5.61 6.16 -10.55
C LEU A 68 7.00 5.63 -10.95
N GLY A 69 8.07 6.22 -10.41
CA GLY A 69 9.45 5.82 -10.69
C GLY A 69 9.97 4.68 -9.81
N ALA A 70 9.18 4.15 -8.87
CA ALA A 70 9.60 3.05 -8.02
C ALA A 70 9.70 1.75 -8.82
N ASP A 71 10.79 1.00 -8.64
CA ASP A 71 10.96 -0.31 -9.27
C ASP A 71 9.93 -1.30 -8.70
N PRO A 72 9.03 -1.87 -9.54
CA PRO A 72 8.07 -2.90 -9.13
C PRO A 72 8.67 -4.14 -8.49
N LYS A 73 9.96 -4.43 -8.75
CA LYS A 73 10.68 -5.56 -8.16
C LYS A 73 11.22 -5.26 -6.76
N HIS A 74 11.23 -4.00 -6.35
CA HIS A 74 11.72 -3.63 -5.04
C HIS A 74 10.64 -3.89 -3.98
N TRP A 75 11.02 -4.52 -2.86
CA TRP A 75 10.08 -4.93 -1.81
C TRP A 75 9.23 -3.78 -1.23
N SER A 76 9.75 -2.55 -1.29
CA SER A 76 9.05 -1.34 -0.82
C SER A 76 8.05 -0.77 -1.83
N TRP A 77 7.95 -1.34 -3.04
CA TRP A 77 7.06 -0.87 -4.09
C TRP A 77 5.60 -0.88 -3.66
N ALA A 78 5.12 -2.01 -3.09
CA ALA A 78 3.75 -2.12 -2.60
C ALA A 78 3.44 -1.06 -1.55
N PHE A 79 4.36 -0.84 -0.61
CA PHE A 79 4.22 0.17 0.46
C PHE A 79 4.23 1.61 -0.04
N ARG A 80 4.75 1.88 -1.24
CA ARG A 80 4.77 3.23 -1.82
C ARG A 80 3.43 3.64 -2.40
N GLN A 81 2.55 2.69 -2.71
CA GLN A 81 1.29 2.97 -3.41
C GLN A 81 0.33 3.83 -2.57
N LEU A 82 0.25 3.60 -1.26
CA LEU A 82 -0.70 4.29 -0.37
C LEU A 82 0.02 5.18 0.64
N THR A 83 -0.60 6.30 1.03
CA THR A 83 0.01 7.24 1.99
C THR A 83 0.21 6.60 3.36
N ALA A 84 -0.79 5.83 3.80
CA ALA A 84 -0.75 5.14 5.08
C ALA A 84 0.40 4.11 5.16
N TRP A 85 0.69 3.40 4.07
CA TRP A 85 1.80 2.44 4.01
C TRP A 85 3.16 3.11 3.84
N ARG A 86 3.23 4.25 3.16
CA ARG A 86 4.47 5.04 3.05
C ARG A 86 4.98 5.51 4.40
N ALA A 87 4.08 5.80 5.35
CA ALA A 87 4.48 6.15 6.72
C ALA A 87 5.30 5.03 7.38
N MET A 88 4.97 3.76 7.11
CA MET A 88 5.70 2.59 7.62
C MET A 88 7.14 2.51 7.09
N LEU A 89 7.41 3.04 5.88
CA LEU A 89 8.76 3.09 5.32
C LEU A 89 9.63 4.15 5.99
N MET A 90 9.03 5.23 6.49
CA MET A 90 9.75 6.31 7.17
C MET A 90 10.01 6.00 8.64
N GLU A 91 9.12 5.28 9.33
CA GLU A 91 9.38 4.83 10.72
C GLU A 91 10.58 3.87 10.84
N GLY A 92 10.93 3.14 9.78
CA GLY A 92 12.11 2.27 9.77
C GLY A 92 13.46 2.99 9.61
N ALA A 93 13.46 4.28 9.25
CA ALA A 93 14.69 5.02 8.95
C ALA A 93 15.26 5.81 10.14
N ASP A 94 14.51 5.96 11.24
CA ASP A 94 14.87 6.82 12.39
C ASP A 94 15.14 6.04 13.69
N SER A 95 15.48 4.75 13.58
CA SER A 95 15.78 3.89 14.75
C SER A 95 17.20 3.32 14.70
N HIS A 96 18.23 4.17 14.60
CA HIS A 96 19.56 3.92 15.19
C HIS A 96 20.41 5.19 15.18
N SER A 97 20.29 5.97 16.25
CA SER A 97 21.32 6.89 16.74
C SER A 97 21.15 6.95 18.26
N GLY A 98 21.64 5.90 18.91
CA GLY A 98 21.85 5.82 20.35
C GLY A 98 23.30 5.45 20.61
#